data_AF-A0A955QLL0-F1
#
_entry.id   AF-A0A955QLL0-F1
#
_cell.length_a   1.000
_cell.length_b   1.000
_cell.length_c   1.000
_cell.angle_alpha   90.00
_cell.angle_beta   90.00
_cell.angle_gamma   90.00
#
_symmetry.space_group_name_H-M   'P 1'
#
loop_
_entity.id
_entity.type
_entity.pdbx_description
1 polymer ?
#
loop_
_entity_poly.entity_id
_entity_poly.type
_entity_poly.pdbx_seq_one_letter_code
_entity_poly.pdbx_strand_id
1 'polypeptide(L)'
;RFPQEVIDQLEGTCVDLTILLAACLENRHLNPVLFLIFMGIDPGSGQMIHHALIGCWTRPSRMKSPVERNGFKLWSWVEAGELLVLDAVGYARGEGGEHLFSEAQLKGREALKNACHEKEGHAFLFAIDIQAARLAGYHPLQHGSGTVKYDQRVSQALTFAKDEAERARSDSLTARHLFLGLLRLDASLLKQVLESFEEGLSQHVTSAAQRSLHGVPTPPLPLPEDGHWQAILELAKTKVVPGVYLLTEYHLTEALLEIPSQVYTVLGLIGKRRQLVLSKETCIASLQRIGRDREFPSTWRHSQFL
;
A
#
# COMPACT_ATOMS: atom_id res chain seq x y z
N ARG A 1 -14.31 -17.39 3.60
CA ARG A 1 -14.14 -17.31 5.06
C ARG A 1 -13.79 -15.88 5.42
N PHE A 2 -14.38 -15.35 6.48
CA PHE A 2 -14.01 -14.05 7.04
C PHE A 2 -12.80 -14.22 8.00
N PRO A 3 -11.98 -13.17 8.20
CA PRO A 3 -10.82 -13.25 9.08
C PRO A 3 -11.14 -13.74 10.51
N GLN A 4 -12.31 -13.35 11.04
CA GLN A 4 -12.74 -13.77 12.37
C GLN A 4 -12.96 -15.29 12.46
N GLU A 5 -13.50 -15.90 11.42
CA GLU A 5 -13.72 -17.35 11.37
C GLU A 5 -12.39 -18.12 11.41
N VAL A 6 -11.36 -17.61 10.72
CA VAL A 6 -10.01 -18.21 10.72
C VAL A 6 -9.38 -18.11 12.11
N ILE A 7 -9.57 -16.99 12.81
CA ILE A 7 -9.06 -16.79 14.17
C ILE A 7 -9.79 -17.70 15.16
N ASP A 8 -11.12 -17.77 15.08
CA ASP A 8 -11.95 -18.52 16.03
C ASP A 8 -11.77 -20.03 15.86
N GLN A 9 -11.64 -20.51 14.61
CA GLN A 9 -11.50 -21.93 14.30
C GLN A 9 -10.05 -22.40 14.37
N LEU A 10 -9.07 -21.49 14.34
CA LEU A 10 -7.65 -21.80 14.18
C LEU A 10 -7.35 -22.68 12.95
N GLU A 11 -8.21 -22.60 11.93
CA GLU A 11 -8.12 -23.36 10.69
C GLU A 11 -8.06 -22.41 9.50
N GLY A 12 -7.02 -22.56 8.69
CA GLY A 12 -6.81 -21.75 7.48
C GLY A 12 -6.36 -22.60 6.30
N THR A 13 -6.66 -22.13 5.09
CA THR A 13 -6.09 -22.65 3.84
C THR A 13 -4.74 -22.01 3.55
N CYS A 14 -4.03 -22.54 2.54
CA CYS A 14 -2.82 -21.88 2.00
C CYS A 14 -3.11 -20.43 1.53
N VAL A 15 -4.33 -20.14 1.05
CA VAL A 15 -4.75 -18.79 0.67
C VAL A 15 -4.86 -17.88 1.90
N ASP A 16 -5.48 -18.36 2.98
CA ASP A 16 -5.65 -17.56 4.21
C ASP A 16 -4.29 -17.19 4.82
N LEU A 17 -3.35 -18.14 4.88
CA LEU A 17 -1.98 -17.92 5.36
C LEU A 17 -1.21 -16.95 4.46
N THR A 18 -1.33 -17.11 3.14
CA THR A 18 -0.69 -16.24 2.16
C THR A 18 -1.20 -14.80 2.26
N ILE A 19 -2.51 -14.60 2.43
CA ILE A 19 -3.12 -13.27 2.61
C ILE A 19 -2.70 -12.65 3.94
N LEU A 20 -2.69 -13.42 5.04
CA LEU A 20 -2.23 -12.96 6.34
C LEU A 20 -0.76 -12.48 6.27
N LEU A 21 0.11 -13.29 5.68
CA LEU A 21 1.52 -12.95 5.54
C LEU A 21 1.73 -11.74 4.61
N ALA A 22 0.95 -11.62 3.53
CA ALA A 22 0.95 -10.42 2.69
C ALA A 22 0.54 -9.17 3.49
N ALA A 23 -0.48 -9.27 4.34
CA ALA A 23 -0.87 -8.16 5.21
C ALA A 23 0.24 -7.79 6.21
N CYS A 24 0.93 -8.78 6.80
CA CYS A 24 2.08 -8.53 7.67
C CYS A 24 3.23 -7.83 6.93
N LEU A 25 3.56 -8.28 5.72
CA LEU A 25 4.58 -7.67 4.87
C LEU A 25 4.21 -6.23 4.49
N GLU A 26 2.96 -5.99 4.07
CA GLU A 26 2.46 -4.65 3.71
C GLU A 26 2.46 -3.68 4.91
N ASN A 27 2.10 -4.16 6.11
CA ASN A 27 2.18 -3.40 7.36
C ASN A 27 3.62 -3.06 7.74
N ARG A 28 4.57 -3.93 7.34
CA ARG A 28 5.99 -3.64 7.44
C ARG A 28 6.51 -2.87 6.22
N HIS A 29 5.68 -2.24 5.40
CA HIS A 29 6.08 -1.47 4.20
C HIS A 29 6.95 -2.25 3.20
N LEU A 30 6.75 -3.57 3.12
CA LEU A 30 7.31 -4.41 2.08
C LEU A 30 6.30 -4.58 0.94
N ASN A 31 6.77 -5.11 -0.19
CA ASN A 31 6.00 -5.21 -1.43
C ASN A 31 5.66 -6.68 -1.74
N PRO A 32 4.57 -7.23 -1.18
CA PRO A 32 4.20 -8.63 -1.34
C PRO A 32 3.60 -8.95 -2.72
N VAL A 33 3.77 -10.20 -3.14
CA VAL A 33 3.20 -10.78 -4.37
C VAL A 33 2.50 -12.08 -4.00
N LEU A 34 1.23 -12.24 -4.35
CA LEU A 34 0.52 -13.51 -4.17
C LEU A 34 0.64 -14.34 -5.44
N PHE A 35 0.86 -15.64 -5.31
CA PHE A 35 0.84 -16.57 -6.44
C PHE A 35 -0.27 -17.59 -6.23
N LEU A 36 -0.96 -17.94 -7.31
CA LEU A 36 -1.86 -19.08 -7.34
C LEU A 36 -1.39 -20.05 -8.41
N ILE A 37 -1.23 -21.31 -8.01
CA ILE A 37 -0.84 -22.40 -8.89
C ILE A 37 -1.85 -23.55 -8.77
N PHE A 38 -2.05 -24.25 -9.86
CA PHE A 38 -2.76 -25.52 -9.90
C PHE A 38 -1.78 -26.65 -9.64
N MET A 39 -2.16 -27.61 -8.79
CA MET A 39 -1.31 -28.73 -8.36
C MET A 39 -1.82 -30.09 -8.85
N GLY A 40 -3.01 -30.15 -9.46
CA GLY A 40 -3.61 -31.40 -9.93
C GLY A 40 -5.06 -31.56 -9.49
N ILE A 41 -5.55 -32.79 -9.59
CA ILE A 41 -6.93 -33.16 -9.23
C ILE A 41 -6.85 -34.21 -8.14
N ASP A 42 -7.61 -34.03 -7.06
CA ASP A 42 -7.73 -35.02 -6.00
C ASP A 42 -8.37 -36.30 -6.55
N PRO A 43 -7.71 -37.47 -6.45
CA PRO A 43 -8.18 -38.69 -7.10
C PRO A 43 -9.46 -39.26 -6.48
N GLY A 44 -9.78 -38.93 -5.22
CA GLY A 44 -10.98 -39.42 -4.54
C GLY A 44 -12.22 -38.58 -4.86
N SER A 45 -12.09 -37.26 -4.80
CA SER A 45 -13.19 -36.31 -4.94
C SER A 45 -13.33 -35.73 -6.35
N GLY A 46 -12.30 -35.83 -7.19
CA GLY A 46 -12.24 -35.17 -8.50
C GLY A 46 -12.10 -33.64 -8.42
N GLN A 47 -11.84 -33.09 -7.22
CA GLN A 47 -11.72 -31.64 -7.04
C GLN A 47 -10.35 -31.13 -7.48
N MET A 48 -10.32 -29.94 -8.06
CA MET A 48 -9.08 -29.25 -8.43
C MET A 48 -8.33 -28.78 -7.18
N ILE A 49 -7.07 -29.17 -7.07
CA ILE A 49 -6.18 -28.76 -5.99
C ILE A 49 -5.41 -27.51 -6.45
N HIS A 50 -5.57 -26.44 -5.68
CA HIS A 50 -4.81 -25.20 -5.86
C HIS A 50 -3.90 -24.97 -4.67
N HIS A 51 -2.75 -24.35 -4.93
CA HIS A 51 -1.83 -23.93 -3.89
C HIS A 51 -1.52 -22.45 -4.03
N ALA A 52 -1.42 -21.77 -2.89
CA ALA A 52 -1.08 -20.36 -2.83
C ALA A 52 0.32 -20.20 -2.25
N LEU A 53 1.14 -19.38 -2.91
CA LEU A 53 2.47 -19.02 -2.44
C LEU A 53 2.50 -17.52 -2.18
N ILE A 54 3.40 -17.11 -1.30
CA ILE A 54 3.69 -15.70 -1.04
C ILE A 54 5.07 -15.37 -1.60
N GLY A 55 5.21 -14.19 -2.15
CA GLY A 55 6.50 -13.60 -2.45
C GLY A 55 6.60 -12.17 -1.94
N CYS A 56 7.81 -11.66 -2.01
CA CYS A 56 8.13 -10.29 -1.63
C CYS A 56 9.23 -9.77 -2.54
N TRP A 57 9.00 -8.61 -3.14
CA TRP A 57 10.03 -7.96 -3.92
C TRP A 57 11.19 -7.53 -3.02
N THR A 58 12.42 -7.74 -3.49
CA THR A 58 13.66 -7.25 -2.84
C THR A 58 14.11 -5.90 -3.41
N ARG A 59 13.47 -5.50 -4.52
CA ARG A 59 13.68 -4.26 -5.28
C ARG A 59 12.31 -3.63 -5.58
N PRO A 60 12.23 -2.39 -6.07
CA PRO A 60 10.96 -1.86 -6.56
C PRO A 60 10.33 -2.79 -7.60
N SER A 61 9.00 -2.97 -7.51
CA SER A 61 8.28 -3.87 -8.41
C SER A 61 8.53 -3.53 -9.88
N ARG A 62 8.67 -4.59 -10.70
CA ARG A 62 8.78 -4.48 -12.17
C ARG A 62 7.48 -4.83 -12.87
N MET A 63 6.43 -5.17 -12.14
CA MET A 63 5.12 -5.46 -12.71
C MET A 63 4.43 -4.16 -13.12
N LYS A 64 3.97 -4.12 -14.37
CA LYS A 64 3.22 -2.98 -14.93
C LYS A 64 1.72 -3.08 -14.69
N SER A 65 1.24 -4.28 -14.33
CA SER A 65 -0.16 -4.60 -14.09
C SER A 65 -0.27 -5.27 -12.72
N PRO A 66 -1.36 -5.06 -11.97
CA PRO A 66 -1.64 -5.77 -10.73
C PRO A 66 -1.61 -7.29 -10.87
N VAL A 67 -1.96 -7.82 -12.04
CA VAL A 67 -2.02 -9.26 -12.31
C VAL A 67 -1.03 -9.64 -13.42
N GLU A 68 -0.22 -10.66 -13.18
CA GLU A 68 0.68 -11.28 -14.16
C GLU A 68 0.30 -12.75 -14.37
N ARG A 69 0.17 -13.16 -15.64
CA ARG A 69 -0.20 -14.53 -16.03
C ARG A 69 0.96 -15.28 -16.69
N ASN A 70 2.06 -14.60 -16.99
CA ASN A 70 3.27 -15.22 -17.50
C ASN A 70 4.16 -15.69 -16.35
N GLY A 71 4.06 -16.98 -16.02
CA GLY A 71 4.87 -17.60 -14.97
C GLY A 71 6.38 -17.54 -15.23
N PHE A 72 6.82 -17.68 -16.48
CA PHE A 72 8.25 -17.62 -16.85
C PHE A 72 8.87 -16.25 -16.55
N LYS A 73 8.12 -15.18 -16.76
CA LYS A 73 8.56 -13.83 -16.44
C LYS A 73 8.79 -13.65 -14.94
N LEU A 74 7.86 -14.11 -14.11
CA LEU A 74 8.01 -14.10 -12.65
C LEU A 74 9.18 -14.97 -12.20
N TRP A 75 9.31 -16.17 -12.76
CA TRP A 75 10.42 -17.08 -12.48
C TRP A 75 11.78 -16.44 -12.76
N SER A 76 11.90 -15.67 -13.85
CA SER A 76 13.14 -14.95 -14.16
C SER A 76 13.57 -13.96 -13.07
N TRP A 77 12.61 -13.29 -12.41
CA TRP A 77 12.89 -12.39 -11.29
C TRP A 77 13.25 -13.14 -10.01
N VAL A 78 12.68 -14.34 -9.81
CA VAL A 78 13.01 -15.23 -8.69
C VAL A 78 14.43 -15.78 -8.81
N GLU A 79 14.86 -16.15 -10.02
CA GLU A 79 16.22 -16.60 -10.31
C GLU A 79 17.24 -15.45 -10.17
N ALA A 80 16.85 -14.22 -10.56
CA ALA A 80 17.68 -13.03 -10.40
C ALA A 80 17.77 -12.53 -8.95
N GLY A 81 17.00 -13.09 -8.01
CA GLY A 81 16.93 -12.62 -6.61
C GLY A 81 16.19 -11.29 -6.43
N GLU A 82 15.47 -10.83 -7.46
CA GLU A 82 14.64 -9.62 -7.42
C GLU A 82 13.30 -9.87 -6.71
N LEU A 83 12.85 -11.13 -6.67
CA LEU A 83 11.61 -11.57 -6.06
C LEU A 83 11.85 -12.81 -5.19
N LEU A 84 11.57 -12.73 -3.90
CA LEU A 84 11.54 -13.90 -3.03
C LEU A 84 10.20 -14.62 -3.17
N VAL A 85 10.20 -15.94 -3.03
CA VAL A 85 8.98 -16.78 -3.01
C VAL A 85 9.12 -17.80 -1.90
N LEU A 86 8.04 -18.02 -1.17
CA LEU A 86 7.95 -18.85 0.03
C LEU A 86 6.64 -19.63 -0.02
N ASP A 87 6.67 -20.87 0.47
CA ASP A 87 5.47 -21.60 0.81
C ASP A 87 5.01 -21.21 2.23
N ALA A 88 3.84 -20.57 2.33
CA ALA A 88 3.31 -20.08 3.60
C ALA A 88 2.79 -21.21 4.52
N VAL A 89 2.56 -22.42 3.99
CA VAL A 89 2.07 -23.57 4.78
C VAL A 89 3.10 -24.03 5.80
N GLY A 90 4.40 -23.76 5.55
CA GLY A 90 5.47 -24.13 6.48
C GLY A 90 5.43 -23.44 7.85
N TYR A 91 4.56 -22.44 8.04
CA TYR A 91 4.39 -21.69 9.29
C TYR A 91 3.18 -22.10 10.13
N ALA A 92 2.30 -22.99 9.62
CA ALA A 92 1.14 -23.47 10.37
C ALA A 92 1.52 -24.65 11.28
N ARG A 93 0.94 -24.73 12.48
CA ARG A 93 1.12 -25.89 13.38
C ARG A 93 0.45 -27.13 12.77
N GLY A 94 1.22 -28.21 12.59
CA GLY A 94 0.80 -29.50 12.06
C GLY A 94 2.02 -30.45 11.93
N GLU A 95 1.84 -31.67 11.41
CA GLU A 95 2.99 -32.52 11.03
C GLU A 95 3.88 -31.76 10.03
N GLY A 96 5.11 -31.42 10.43
CA GLY A 96 6.02 -30.56 9.66
C GLY A 96 6.05 -29.07 10.05
N GLY A 97 5.39 -28.65 11.14
CA GLY A 97 5.19 -27.25 11.51
C GLY A 97 6.40 -26.44 12.04
N GLU A 98 7.64 -26.89 11.82
CA GLU A 98 8.85 -26.13 12.18
C GLU A 98 9.82 -26.07 11.00
N HIS A 99 9.33 -25.56 9.85
CA HIS A 99 10.22 -25.32 8.72
C HIS A 99 11.05 -24.06 8.95
N LEU A 100 12.36 -24.19 8.73
CA LEU A 100 13.24 -23.02 8.64
C LEU A 100 12.79 -22.15 7.47
N PHE A 101 13.02 -20.84 7.55
CA PHE A 101 12.73 -19.90 6.46
C PHE A 101 13.32 -20.38 5.11
N SER A 102 14.54 -20.93 5.14
CA SER A 102 15.22 -21.48 3.97
C SER A 102 14.48 -22.67 3.34
N GLU A 103 13.80 -23.49 4.15
CA GLU A 103 13.03 -24.64 3.65
C GLU A 103 11.71 -24.18 3.04
N ALA A 104 11.01 -23.24 3.68
CA ALA A 104 9.81 -22.62 3.12
C ALA A 104 10.13 -21.93 1.77
N GLN A 105 11.30 -21.29 1.68
CA GLN A 105 11.79 -20.69 0.45
C GLN A 105 12.09 -21.73 -0.63
N LEU A 106 12.80 -22.81 -0.28
CA LEU A 106 13.10 -23.88 -1.22
C LEU A 106 11.82 -24.51 -1.79
N LYS A 107 10.88 -24.88 -0.91
CA LYS A 107 9.57 -25.45 -1.31
C LYS A 107 8.78 -24.51 -2.21
N GLY A 108 8.70 -23.22 -1.84
CA GLY A 108 8.01 -22.22 -2.64
C GLY A 108 8.64 -22.04 -4.03
N ARG A 109 9.98 -22.04 -4.12
CA ARG A 109 10.70 -21.99 -5.40
C ARG A 109 10.46 -23.22 -6.25
N GLU A 110 10.52 -24.42 -5.68
CA GLU A 110 10.28 -25.68 -6.39
C GLU A 110 8.85 -25.74 -6.93
N ALA A 111 7.85 -25.43 -6.09
CA ALA A 111 6.44 -25.40 -6.48
C ALA A 111 6.20 -24.42 -7.64
N LEU A 112 6.72 -23.19 -7.54
CA LEU A 112 6.60 -22.20 -8.62
C LEU A 112 7.33 -22.66 -9.90
N LYS A 113 8.53 -23.22 -9.78
CA LYS A 113 9.30 -23.75 -10.92
C LYS A 113 8.52 -24.83 -11.65
N ASN A 114 7.95 -25.79 -10.93
CA ASN A 114 7.18 -26.89 -11.52
C ASN A 114 5.92 -26.35 -12.20
N ALA A 115 5.20 -25.43 -11.55
CA ALA A 115 4.01 -24.79 -12.13
C ALA A 115 4.33 -23.98 -13.40
N CYS A 116 5.43 -23.23 -13.42
CA CYS A 116 5.83 -22.45 -14.60
C CYS A 116 6.28 -23.32 -15.78
N HIS A 117 6.84 -24.51 -15.51
CA HIS A 117 7.30 -25.45 -16.54
C HIS A 117 6.29 -26.57 -16.83
N GLU A 118 5.07 -26.46 -16.31
CA GLU A 118 4.00 -27.46 -16.46
C GLU A 118 4.43 -28.89 -16.10
N LYS A 119 5.27 -29.02 -15.06
CA LYS A 119 5.77 -30.31 -14.59
C LYS A 119 4.82 -30.94 -13.59
N GLU A 120 4.77 -32.26 -13.58
CA GLU A 120 4.03 -33.05 -12.58
C GLU A 120 2.53 -32.72 -12.52
N GLY A 121 1.97 -32.23 -13.63
CA GLY A 121 0.56 -31.80 -13.69
C GLY A 121 0.28 -30.45 -13.02
N HIS A 122 1.32 -29.73 -12.58
CA HIS A 122 1.18 -28.39 -12.04
C HIS A 122 1.02 -27.38 -13.17
N ALA A 123 0.32 -26.27 -12.91
CA ALA A 123 0.22 -25.16 -13.85
C ALA A 123 0.20 -23.81 -13.13
N PHE A 124 0.95 -22.85 -13.67
CA PHE A 124 0.90 -21.48 -13.19
C PHE A 124 -0.41 -20.80 -13.63
N LEU A 125 -1.15 -20.19 -12.69
CA LEU A 125 -2.41 -19.52 -13.01
C LEU A 125 -2.24 -18.00 -13.12
N PHE A 126 -1.79 -17.38 -12.02
CA PHE A 126 -1.50 -15.95 -11.98
C PHE A 126 -0.72 -15.57 -10.71
N ALA A 127 -0.14 -14.38 -10.75
CA ALA A 127 0.34 -13.67 -9.57
C ALA A 127 -0.32 -12.30 -9.44
N ILE A 128 -0.51 -11.84 -8.22
CA ILE A 128 -1.05 -10.52 -7.88
C ILE A 128 0.04 -9.73 -7.15
N ASP A 129 0.50 -8.65 -7.76
CA ASP A 129 1.36 -7.68 -7.10
C ASP A 129 0.51 -6.73 -6.27
N ILE A 130 0.68 -6.79 -4.95
CA ILE A 130 -0.13 -6.00 -4.03
C ILE A 130 0.17 -4.51 -4.19
N GLN A 131 1.43 -4.10 -4.35
CA GLN A 131 1.78 -2.68 -4.52
C GLN A 131 1.13 -2.11 -5.80
N ALA A 132 1.26 -2.83 -6.92
CA ALA A 132 0.62 -2.44 -8.18
C ALA A 132 -0.91 -2.42 -8.07
N ALA A 133 -1.51 -3.37 -7.35
CA ALA A 133 -2.95 -3.38 -7.08
C ALA A 133 -3.39 -2.12 -6.30
N ARG A 134 -2.65 -1.74 -5.24
CA ARG A 134 -2.93 -0.52 -4.47
C ARG A 134 -2.81 0.74 -5.31
N LEU A 135 -1.76 0.84 -6.14
CA LEU A 135 -1.57 1.97 -7.05
C LEU A 135 -2.70 2.10 -8.08
N ALA A 136 -3.27 0.96 -8.50
CA ALA A 136 -4.44 0.89 -9.37
C ALA A 136 -5.78 1.09 -8.61
N GLY A 137 -5.75 1.37 -7.30
CA GLY A 137 -6.93 1.67 -6.49
C GLY A 137 -7.65 0.44 -5.91
N TYR A 138 -7.06 -0.75 -6.02
CA TYR A 138 -7.60 -1.97 -5.39
C TYR A 138 -7.13 -2.07 -3.94
N HIS A 139 -8.06 -1.92 -3.00
CA HIS A 139 -7.81 -2.02 -1.56
C HIS A 139 -8.61 -3.17 -0.95
N PRO A 140 -8.10 -3.84 0.10
CA PRO A 140 -8.85 -4.88 0.80
C PRO A 140 -10.09 -4.26 1.43
N LEU A 141 -11.15 -5.04 1.49
CA LEU A 141 -12.33 -4.67 2.27
C LEU A 141 -11.92 -4.52 3.74
N GLN A 142 -12.18 -3.36 4.31
CA GLN A 142 -11.82 -3.09 5.70
C GLN A 142 -12.87 -3.68 6.63
N HIS A 143 -12.51 -4.78 7.29
CA HIS A 143 -13.31 -5.46 8.29
C HIS A 143 -12.82 -5.12 9.70
N GLY A 144 -13.75 -5.11 10.67
CA GLY A 144 -13.48 -4.73 12.05
C GLY A 144 -14.36 -3.57 12.51
N SER A 145 -15.04 -3.74 13.64
CA SER A 145 -15.73 -2.67 14.38
C SER A 145 -14.72 -1.97 15.29
N GLY A 146 -14.75 -0.63 15.34
CA GLY A 146 -14.01 0.14 16.34
C GLY A 146 -12.61 0.65 15.96
N THR A 147 -12.06 0.32 14.79
CA THR A 147 -10.81 0.94 14.30
C THR A 147 -11.09 1.96 13.20
N VAL A 148 -10.29 3.04 13.17
CA VAL A 148 -10.38 4.05 12.11
C VAL A 148 -10.00 3.41 10.78
N LYS A 149 -10.97 3.36 9.88
CA LYS A 149 -10.87 2.92 8.50
C LYS A 149 -10.33 4.03 7.63
N TYR A 150 -9.49 3.68 6.66
CA TYR A 150 -9.03 4.62 5.63
C TYR A 150 -9.96 4.54 4.44
N ASP A 151 -10.43 5.68 3.94
CA ASP A 151 -11.08 5.67 2.64
C ASP A 151 -10.09 5.25 1.53
N GLN A 152 -10.62 5.03 0.33
CA GLN A 152 -9.82 4.59 -0.81
C GLN A 152 -8.74 5.62 -1.17
N ARG A 153 -9.06 6.92 -1.05
CA ARG A 153 -8.19 8.02 -1.47
C ARG A 153 -7.02 8.21 -0.49
N VAL A 154 -7.25 8.10 0.80
CA VAL A 154 -6.23 8.06 1.85
C VAL A 154 -5.31 6.88 1.61
N SER A 155 -5.87 5.68 1.40
CA SER A 155 -5.07 4.49 1.16
C SER A 155 -4.18 4.65 -0.07
N GLN A 156 -4.73 5.21 -1.16
CA GLN A 156 -3.98 5.50 -2.38
C GLN A 156 -2.91 6.59 -2.17
N ALA A 157 -3.20 7.65 -1.42
CA ALA A 157 -2.23 8.70 -1.10
C ALA A 157 -1.05 8.15 -0.28
N LEU A 158 -1.31 7.29 0.69
CA LEU A 158 -0.27 6.61 1.47
C LEU A 158 0.58 5.69 0.58
N THR A 159 -0.02 4.97 -0.36
CA THR A 159 0.71 4.19 -1.35
C THR A 159 1.59 5.07 -2.24
N PHE A 160 1.06 6.19 -2.75
CA PHE A 160 1.84 7.14 -3.55
C PHE A 160 2.99 7.78 -2.76
N ALA A 161 2.78 8.05 -1.48
CA ALA A 161 3.83 8.56 -0.61
C ALA A 161 4.98 7.57 -0.44
N LYS A 162 4.69 6.28 -0.24
CA LYS A 162 5.71 5.22 -0.17
C LYS A 162 6.50 5.11 -1.47
N ASP A 163 5.79 5.06 -2.60
CA ASP A 163 6.39 5.02 -3.94
C ASP A 163 7.29 6.24 -4.19
N GLU A 164 6.90 7.43 -3.72
CA GLU A 164 7.74 8.63 -3.80
C GLU A 164 9.02 8.52 -2.95
N ALA A 165 8.91 8.00 -1.72
CA ALA A 165 10.06 7.79 -0.85
C ALA A 165 11.04 6.75 -1.43
N GLU A 166 10.52 5.66 -2.01
CA GLU A 166 11.32 4.66 -2.71
C GLU A 166 12.06 5.27 -3.92
N ARG A 167 11.35 6.03 -4.77
CA ARG A 167 11.96 6.72 -5.93
C ARG A 167 13.03 7.73 -5.53
N ALA A 168 12.77 8.49 -4.47
CA ALA A 168 13.71 9.44 -3.92
C ALA A 168 14.88 8.77 -3.17
N ARG A 169 14.83 7.44 -2.98
CA ARG A 169 15.77 6.65 -2.16
C ARG A 169 15.92 7.25 -0.76
N SER A 170 14.82 7.74 -0.20
CA SER A 170 14.85 8.36 1.13
C SER A 170 15.16 7.34 2.22
N ASP A 171 15.67 7.82 3.34
CA ASP A 171 15.97 7.00 4.51
C ASP A 171 14.72 6.71 5.38
N SER A 172 13.62 7.42 5.13
CA SER A 172 12.40 7.40 5.94
C SER A 172 11.18 7.91 5.16
N LEU A 173 9.98 7.54 5.64
CA LEU A 173 8.71 8.14 5.23
C LEU A 173 8.52 9.44 6.02
N THR A 174 8.26 10.56 5.33
CA THR A 174 8.20 11.89 5.92
C THR A 174 6.95 12.63 5.49
N ALA A 175 6.62 13.74 6.16
CA ALA A 175 5.53 14.62 5.76
C ALA A 175 5.59 15.07 4.28
N ARG A 176 6.80 15.22 3.70
CA ARG A 176 6.96 15.57 2.28
C ARG A 176 6.53 14.46 1.34
N HIS A 177 6.79 13.20 1.69
CA HIS A 177 6.32 12.05 0.92
C HIS A 177 4.79 11.98 0.96
N LEU A 178 4.19 12.18 2.13
CA LEU A 178 2.74 12.24 2.28
C LEU A 178 2.11 13.36 1.46
N PHE A 179 2.73 14.55 1.50
CA PHE A 179 2.34 15.72 0.72
C PHE A 179 2.37 15.43 -0.78
N LEU A 180 3.44 14.83 -1.29
CA LEU A 180 3.55 14.41 -2.69
C LEU A 180 2.54 13.32 -3.05
N GLY A 181 2.27 12.38 -2.13
CA GLY A 181 1.25 11.35 -2.30
C GLY A 181 -0.16 11.93 -2.48
N LEU A 182 -0.55 12.88 -1.63
CA LEU A 182 -1.81 13.61 -1.76
C LEU A 182 -1.88 14.44 -3.05
N LEU A 183 -0.77 15.10 -3.43
CA LEU A 183 -0.64 15.80 -4.69
C LEU A 183 -0.59 14.88 -5.92
N ARG A 184 -0.56 13.57 -5.77
CA ARG A 184 -0.63 12.65 -6.90
C ARG A 184 -2.04 12.12 -7.14
N LEU A 185 -2.95 12.22 -6.17
CA LEU A 185 -4.35 11.83 -6.35
C LEU A 185 -5.01 12.55 -7.52
N ASP A 186 -5.90 11.84 -8.21
CA ASP A 186 -6.82 12.40 -9.17
C ASP A 186 -7.86 13.28 -8.45
N ALA A 187 -8.13 14.47 -8.99
CA ALA A 187 -8.97 15.48 -8.35
C ALA A 187 -8.62 15.77 -6.88
N SER A 188 -7.34 15.68 -6.52
CA SER A 188 -6.79 15.97 -5.17
C SER A 188 -7.36 17.25 -4.56
N LEU A 189 -7.82 17.18 -3.31
CA LEU A 189 -8.21 18.35 -2.50
C LEU A 189 -7.01 19.26 -2.29
N LEU A 190 -5.84 18.70 -2.01
CA LEU A 190 -4.63 19.48 -1.80
C LEU A 190 -4.21 20.23 -3.07
N LYS A 191 -4.36 19.64 -4.27
CA LYS A 191 -4.18 20.39 -5.52
C LYS A 191 -5.14 21.56 -5.58
N GLN A 192 -6.43 21.33 -5.35
CA GLN A 192 -7.44 22.40 -5.40
C GLN A 192 -7.16 23.52 -4.39
N VAL A 193 -6.67 23.20 -3.19
CA VAL A 193 -6.21 24.20 -2.21
C VAL A 193 -5.14 25.07 -2.83
N LEU A 194 -4.11 24.49 -3.46
CA LEU A 194 -3.04 25.25 -4.09
C LEU A 194 -3.53 26.06 -5.31
N GLU A 195 -4.32 25.45 -6.19
CA GLU A 195 -4.89 26.10 -7.38
C GLU A 195 -5.82 27.28 -7.02
N SER A 196 -6.38 27.30 -5.81
CA SER A 196 -7.18 28.43 -5.35
C SER A 196 -6.40 29.72 -5.11
N PHE A 197 -5.07 29.64 -5.00
CA PHE A 197 -4.19 30.81 -4.86
C PHE A 197 -3.68 31.29 -6.21
N GLU A 198 -3.35 30.36 -7.12
CA GLU A 198 -2.84 30.67 -8.44
C GLU A 198 -2.93 29.42 -9.35
N GLU A 199 -3.29 29.61 -10.62
CA GLU A 199 -3.34 28.53 -11.60
C GLU A 199 -1.93 27.95 -11.86
N GLY A 200 -1.84 26.63 -11.86
CA GLY A 200 -0.61 25.88 -12.04
C GLY A 200 0.26 25.81 -10.77
N LEU A 201 -0.19 26.35 -9.63
CA LEU A 201 0.63 26.39 -8.42
C LEU A 201 0.99 24.99 -7.92
N SER A 202 0.07 24.02 -8.04
CA SER A 202 0.30 22.67 -7.56
C SER A 202 1.50 22.01 -8.24
N GLN A 203 1.68 22.16 -9.55
CA GLN A 203 2.81 21.59 -10.30
C GLN A 203 4.15 22.19 -9.86
N HIS A 204 4.18 23.50 -9.60
CA HIS A 204 5.39 24.18 -9.12
C HIS A 204 5.77 23.73 -7.72
N VAL A 205 4.78 23.59 -6.84
CA VAL A 205 4.95 23.10 -5.48
C VAL A 205 5.37 21.63 -5.46
N THR A 206 4.76 20.76 -6.28
CA THR A 206 5.18 19.36 -6.47
C THR A 206 6.65 19.30 -6.89
N SER A 207 7.02 20.04 -7.94
CA SER A 207 8.40 20.05 -8.45
C SER A 207 9.42 20.53 -7.40
N ALA A 208 9.04 21.51 -6.58
CA ALA A 208 9.90 22.01 -5.52
C ALA A 208 10.02 21.02 -4.35
N ALA A 209 8.92 20.37 -3.96
CA ALA A 209 8.93 19.32 -2.94
C ALA A 209 9.83 18.15 -3.38
N GLN A 210 9.68 17.66 -4.62
CA GLN A 210 10.51 16.57 -5.16
C GLN A 210 12.00 16.92 -5.18
N ARG A 211 12.37 18.11 -5.66
CA ARG A 211 13.77 18.56 -5.67
C ARG A 211 14.37 18.74 -4.28
N SER A 212 13.55 18.91 -3.26
CA SER A 212 14.01 19.03 -1.87
C SER A 212 14.29 17.68 -1.22
N LEU A 213 13.83 16.57 -1.81
CA LEU A 213 14.09 15.24 -1.28
C LEU A 213 15.57 14.88 -1.47
N HIS A 214 16.15 14.27 -0.44
CA HIS A 214 17.53 13.79 -0.47
C HIS A 214 17.50 12.27 -0.38
N GLY A 215 18.19 11.63 -1.31
CA GLY A 215 18.36 10.19 -1.32
C GLY A 215 19.59 9.76 -0.54
N VAL A 216 19.55 8.55 0.01
CA VAL A 216 20.70 7.87 0.60
C VAL A 216 21.18 6.73 -0.31
N PRO A 217 22.48 6.37 -0.28
CA PRO A 217 23.02 5.30 -1.11
C PRO A 217 22.37 3.94 -0.85
N THR A 218 22.02 3.64 0.40
CA THR A 218 21.39 2.37 0.75
C THR A 218 20.25 2.65 1.71
N PRO A 219 19.04 2.94 1.21
CA PRO A 219 17.90 3.19 2.07
C PRO A 219 17.56 1.92 2.87
N PRO A 220 17.18 2.05 4.16
CA PRO A 220 16.71 0.92 4.94
C PRO A 220 15.40 0.41 4.32
N LEU A 221 15.27 -0.91 4.24
CA LEU A 221 14.03 -1.56 3.84
C LEU A 221 13.61 -2.52 4.98
N PRO A 222 12.43 -2.32 5.57
CA PRO A 222 11.45 -1.29 5.22
C PRO A 222 11.82 0.13 5.68
N LEU A 223 11.26 1.12 4.99
CA LEU A 223 11.45 2.53 5.33
C LEU A 223 10.80 2.83 6.69
N PRO A 224 11.54 3.37 7.68
CA PRO A 224 10.97 3.81 8.94
C PRO A 224 10.09 5.05 8.73
N GLU A 225 9.06 5.19 9.56
CA GLU A 225 8.22 6.39 9.61
C GLU A 225 8.88 7.45 10.48
N ASP A 226 8.98 8.70 10.00
CA ASP A 226 9.47 9.81 10.82
C ASP A 226 8.41 10.33 11.80
N GLY A 227 8.85 11.15 12.75
CA GLY A 227 7.95 11.69 13.78
C GLY A 227 6.83 12.58 13.21
N HIS A 228 7.07 13.29 12.11
CA HIS A 228 6.03 14.13 11.49
C HIS A 228 4.98 13.28 10.79
N TRP A 229 5.39 12.23 10.06
CA TRP A 229 4.50 11.26 9.42
C TRP A 229 3.54 10.67 10.45
N GLN A 230 4.08 10.16 11.57
CA GLN A 230 3.28 9.58 12.64
C GLN A 230 2.33 10.62 13.25
N ALA A 231 2.83 11.82 13.57
CA ALA A 231 2.01 12.89 14.13
C ALA A 231 0.85 13.30 13.22
N ILE A 232 1.05 13.32 11.90
CA ILE A 232 0.01 13.62 10.93
C ILE A 232 -1.05 12.52 10.90
N LEU A 233 -0.65 11.25 10.87
CA LEU A 233 -1.59 10.14 10.86
C LEU A 233 -2.42 10.08 12.15
N GLU A 234 -1.79 10.30 13.30
CA GLU A 234 -2.50 10.35 14.58
C GLU A 234 -3.46 11.53 14.65
N LEU A 235 -3.04 12.73 14.26
CA LEU A 235 -3.93 13.89 14.21
C LEU A 235 -5.09 13.69 13.21
N ALA A 236 -4.84 13.05 12.08
CA ALA A 236 -5.91 12.75 11.12
C ALA A 236 -6.94 11.76 11.71
N LYS A 237 -6.51 10.79 12.52
CA LYS A 237 -7.41 9.86 13.23
C LYS A 237 -8.26 10.57 14.29
N THR A 238 -7.69 11.52 15.05
CA THR A 238 -8.46 12.25 16.07
C THR A 238 -9.52 13.19 15.49
N LYS A 239 -9.39 13.57 14.22
CA LYS A 239 -10.37 14.39 13.48
C LYS A 239 -11.56 13.60 12.95
N VAL A 240 -11.52 12.27 12.98
CA VAL A 240 -12.64 11.44 12.52
C VAL A 240 -13.81 11.56 13.50
N VAL A 241 -14.99 11.87 12.96
CA VAL A 241 -16.22 11.99 13.76
C VAL A 241 -16.50 10.68 14.50
N PRO A 242 -16.78 10.71 15.81
CA PRO A 242 -17.17 9.53 16.57
C PRO A 242 -18.35 8.79 15.89
N GLY A 243 -18.22 7.47 15.74
CA GLY A 243 -19.23 6.63 15.11
C GLY A 243 -19.10 6.48 13.58
N VAL A 244 -18.36 7.36 12.88
CA VAL A 244 -18.15 7.25 11.43
C VAL A 244 -16.90 6.45 11.08
N TYR A 245 -15.92 6.38 12.00
CA TYR A 245 -14.67 5.61 11.89
C TYR A 245 -14.00 5.64 10.50
N LEU A 246 -14.19 6.68 9.67
CA LEU A 246 -13.64 6.77 8.32
C LEU A 246 -12.78 8.03 8.19
N LEU A 247 -11.48 7.81 8.02
CA LEU A 247 -10.49 8.82 7.70
C LEU A 247 -10.55 9.09 6.20
N THR A 248 -10.79 10.35 5.83
CA THR A 248 -10.93 10.79 4.44
C THR A 248 -9.74 11.63 4.02
N GLU A 249 -9.62 11.89 2.71
CA GLU A 249 -8.60 12.82 2.19
C GLU A 249 -8.64 14.18 2.89
N TYR A 250 -9.83 14.66 3.30
CA TYR A 250 -9.97 15.92 4.03
C TYR A 250 -9.25 15.87 5.39
N HIS A 251 -9.52 14.83 6.21
CA HIS A 251 -8.89 14.68 7.53
C HIS A 251 -7.36 14.60 7.40
N LEU A 252 -6.87 13.84 6.41
CA LEU A 252 -5.44 13.67 6.16
C LEU A 252 -4.78 14.97 5.67
N THR A 253 -5.42 15.68 4.75
CA THR A 253 -4.92 16.95 4.22
C THR A 253 -4.91 18.03 5.29
N GLU A 254 -5.96 18.11 6.11
CA GLU A 254 -6.03 19.06 7.21
C GLU A 254 -4.94 18.78 8.25
N ALA A 255 -4.75 17.52 8.67
CA ALA A 255 -3.69 17.16 9.61
C ALA A 255 -2.28 17.43 9.07
N LEU A 256 -2.04 17.17 7.77
CA LEU A 256 -0.78 17.49 7.11
C LEU A 256 -0.46 18.99 7.11
N LEU A 257 -1.49 19.82 6.86
CA LEU A 257 -1.36 21.27 6.97
C LEU A 257 -1.29 21.70 8.44
N GLU A 258 -1.86 20.98 9.39
CA GLU A 258 -1.85 21.44 10.77
C GLU A 258 -0.50 21.24 11.47
N ILE A 259 0.17 20.12 11.20
CA ILE A 259 1.47 19.77 11.79
C ILE A 259 2.60 20.56 11.13
N PRO A 260 3.36 21.37 11.89
CA PRO A 260 4.57 22.01 11.38
C PRO A 260 5.58 20.95 10.91
N SER A 261 5.99 21.03 9.65
CA SER A 261 6.89 20.05 9.02
C SER A 261 7.66 20.69 7.87
N GLN A 262 8.49 19.90 7.20
CA GLN A 262 9.29 20.36 6.05
C GLN A 262 8.42 20.80 4.85
N VAL A 263 7.12 20.47 4.84
CA VAL A 263 6.16 20.98 3.85
C VAL A 263 6.10 22.51 3.86
N TYR A 264 6.19 23.13 5.05
CA TYR A 264 6.15 24.59 5.18
C TYR A 264 7.38 25.29 4.60
N THR A 265 8.54 24.62 4.62
CA THR A 265 9.73 25.14 3.93
C THR A 265 9.50 25.21 2.44
N VAL A 266 8.85 24.20 1.84
CA VAL A 266 8.51 24.18 0.41
C VAL A 266 7.48 25.26 0.07
N LEU A 267 6.38 25.31 0.82
CA LEU A 267 5.31 26.30 0.62
C LEU A 267 5.84 27.72 0.79
N GLY A 268 6.63 27.99 1.83
CA GLY A 268 7.20 29.31 2.09
C GLY A 268 8.19 29.75 1.01
N LEU A 269 8.99 28.83 0.46
CA LEU A 269 9.91 29.13 -0.64
C LEU A 269 9.15 29.53 -1.92
N ILE A 270 8.10 28.77 -2.28
CA ILE A 270 7.28 29.06 -3.46
C ILE A 270 6.47 30.34 -3.25
N GLY A 271 5.87 30.52 -2.07
CA GLY A 271 5.12 31.72 -1.71
C GLY A 271 5.96 32.98 -1.86
N LYS A 272 7.18 33.00 -1.33
CA LYS A 272 8.12 34.13 -1.50
C LYS A 272 8.45 34.42 -2.97
N ARG A 273 8.71 33.39 -3.77
CA ARG A 273 9.04 33.56 -5.20
C ARG A 273 7.88 34.11 -6.03
N ARG A 274 6.65 33.76 -5.67
CA ARG A 274 5.43 34.19 -6.38
C ARG A 274 4.69 35.35 -5.72
N GLN A 275 5.23 35.90 -4.63
CA GLN A 275 4.57 36.93 -3.81
C GLN A 275 3.20 36.49 -3.29
N LEU A 276 3.04 35.19 -2.99
CA LEU A 276 1.85 34.59 -2.41
C LEU A 276 2.05 34.30 -0.92
N VAL A 277 0.98 34.44 -0.13
CA VAL A 277 0.96 34.06 1.28
C VAL A 277 0.48 32.62 1.40
N LEU A 278 1.43 31.67 1.42
CA LEU A 278 1.17 30.23 1.60
C LEU A 278 1.49 29.81 3.04
N SER A 279 0.73 30.32 4.00
CA SER A 279 0.83 29.98 5.43
C SER A 279 -0.09 28.82 5.80
N LYS A 280 0.08 28.30 7.02
CA LYS A 280 -0.84 27.30 7.60
C LYS A 280 -2.29 27.79 7.57
N GLU A 281 -2.52 28.99 8.08
CA GLU A 281 -3.84 29.59 8.28
C GLU A 281 -4.54 29.79 6.93
N THR A 282 -3.81 30.30 5.94
CA THR A 282 -4.34 30.54 4.59
C THR A 282 -4.67 29.23 3.87
N CYS A 283 -3.80 28.22 3.94
CA CYS A 283 -4.04 26.91 3.31
C CYS A 283 -5.23 26.18 3.97
N ILE A 284 -5.31 26.16 5.30
CA ILE A 284 -6.44 25.56 6.04
C ILE A 284 -7.74 26.32 5.74
N ALA A 285 -7.74 27.65 5.73
CA ALA A 285 -8.92 28.43 5.39
C ALA A 285 -9.43 28.12 3.98
N SER A 286 -8.52 27.92 3.01
CA SER A 286 -8.91 27.51 1.67
C SER A 286 -9.44 26.07 1.63
N LEU A 287 -8.82 25.14 2.35
CA LEU A 287 -9.32 23.76 2.49
C LEU A 287 -10.73 23.73 3.08
N GLN A 288 -11.00 24.50 4.14
CA GLN A 288 -12.32 24.59 4.78
C GLN A 288 -13.38 25.19 3.86
N ARG A 289 -13.02 26.19 3.04
CA ARG A 289 -13.91 26.73 2.01
C ARG A 289 -14.26 25.67 0.97
N ILE A 290 -13.26 24.97 0.43
CA ILE A 290 -13.47 23.89 -0.55
C ILE A 290 -14.29 22.72 0.05
N GLY A 291 -14.06 22.40 1.32
CA GLY A 291 -14.73 21.31 2.03
C GLY A 291 -16.20 21.58 2.36
N ARG A 292 -16.58 22.85 2.61
CA ARG A 292 -17.98 23.23 2.91
C ARG A 292 -18.95 22.93 1.78
N ASP A 293 -18.48 23.02 0.54
CA ASP A 293 -19.30 22.84 -0.65
C ASP A 293 -19.32 21.39 -1.17
N ARG A 294 -18.66 20.45 -0.46
CA ARG A 294 -18.55 19.05 -0.87
C ARG A 294 -19.26 18.12 0.09
N GLU A 295 -20.24 17.38 -0.43
CA GLU A 295 -20.48 16.05 0.10
C GLU A 295 -19.29 15.18 -0.29
N PHE A 296 -18.52 14.72 0.69
CA PHE A 296 -17.48 13.72 0.44
C PHE A 296 -18.21 12.42 0.09
N PRO A 297 -18.20 11.98 -1.19
CA PRO A 297 -18.80 10.72 -1.56
C PRO A 297 -17.86 9.66 -1.00
N SER A 298 -18.11 9.21 0.22
CA SER A 298 -17.45 8.00 0.65
C SER A 298 -18.10 6.88 -0.17
N THR A 299 -17.30 6.23 -1.00
CA THR A 299 -17.71 5.00 -1.69
C THR A 299 -18.19 3.93 -0.71
N TRP A 300 -17.89 4.10 0.59
CA TRP A 300 -18.32 3.30 1.73
C TRP A 300 -19.71 3.65 2.31
N ARG A 301 -20.36 4.77 1.96
CA ARG A 301 -21.72 5.09 2.46
C ARG A 301 -22.77 4.09 2.00
N HIS A 302 -22.50 3.33 0.93
CA HIS A 302 -23.42 2.32 0.39
C HIS A 302 -23.20 0.90 0.90
N SER A 303 -22.14 0.64 1.66
CA SER A 303 -21.94 -0.68 2.30
C SER A 303 -22.57 -0.70 3.69
N GLN A 304 -23.89 -0.49 3.77
CA GLN A 304 -24.69 -1.16 4.80
C GLN A 304 -24.84 -2.62 4.39
N PHE A 305 -23.75 -3.38 4.45
CA PHE A 305 -23.88 -4.84 4.49
C PHE A 305 -24.19 -5.18 5.95
N LEU A 306 -25.49 -5.30 6.22
CA LEU A 306 -26.05 -6.06 7.32
C LEU A 306 -25.57 -7.51 7.28
#